data_AF-A0A9X0CZF1-F1
#
_entry.id   AF-A0A9X0CZF1-F1
#
_cell.length_a   1.000
_cell.length_b   1.000
_cell.length_c   1.000
_cell.angle_alpha   90.00
_cell.angle_beta   90.00
_cell.angle_gamma   90.00
#
_symmetry.space_group_name_H-M   'P 1'
#
loop_
_entity.id
_entity.type
_entity.pdbx_description
1 polymer ?
#
loop_
_entity_poly.entity_id
_entity_poly.type
_entity_poly.pdbx_seq_one_letter_code
_entity_poly.pdbx_strand_id
1 'polypeptide(L)'
;MEECSSNIQQGPLKGLGTVYEHIYTEHHQENPVEYTLNASARELYIKYCMGKTDMRSSVGAFNPECTAKTSKNALRLALNLYVLWHRLDKALNQLTGPTPTALTESTMNMALTLHDTLLAFGGVARS
;
A
#
# COMPACT_ATOMS: atom_id res chain seq x y z
N MET A 1 -33.02 15.16 -15.44
CA MET A 1 -32.08 14.05 -15.16
C MET A 1 -30.83 14.37 -15.97
N GLU A 2 -29.71 14.86 -15.43
CA GLU A 2 -29.24 15.06 -14.06
C GLU A 2 -28.46 16.38 -13.99
N GLU A 3 -28.81 17.22 -13.01
CA GLU A 3 -28.02 18.37 -12.58
C GLU A 3 -26.80 17.87 -11.77
N CYS A 4 -25.79 17.31 -12.44
CA CYS A 4 -24.54 16.94 -11.76
C CYS A 4 -23.47 18.05 -11.86
N SER A 5 -23.76 19.18 -12.52
CA SER A 5 -22.75 20.17 -12.90
C SER A 5 -22.68 21.41 -12.00
N SER A 6 -23.69 21.71 -11.18
CA SER A 6 -23.83 23.01 -10.51
C SER A 6 -23.46 23.01 -9.03
N ASN A 7 -23.06 21.86 -8.46
CA ASN A 7 -22.74 21.72 -7.04
C ASN A 7 -21.41 21.03 -6.77
N ILE A 8 -20.40 21.23 -7.62
CA ILE A 8 -19.02 21.04 -7.15
C ILE A 8 -18.79 22.16 -6.14
N GLN A 9 -19.03 21.88 -4.87
CA GLN A 9 -18.66 22.76 -3.78
C GLN A 9 -17.18 23.09 -3.97
N GLN A 10 -16.89 24.33 -4.40
CA GLN A 10 -15.56 24.93 -4.42
C GLN A 10 -15.10 25.20 -2.97
N GLY A 11 -15.28 24.23 -2.08
CA GLY A 11 -14.54 24.21 -0.84
C GLY A 11 -13.05 24.14 -1.19
N PRO A 12 -12.15 24.73 -0.38
CA PRO A 12 -10.74 24.57 -0.61
C PRO A 12 -10.44 23.07 -0.63
N LEU A 13 -10.03 22.56 -1.80
CA LEU A 13 -9.38 21.27 -1.87
C LEU A 13 -8.20 21.38 -0.92
N LYS A 14 -8.31 20.78 0.28
CA LYS A 14 -7.17 20.70 1.20
C LYS A 14 -6.07 20.02 0.42
N GLY A 15 -5.06 20.80 0.03
CA GLY A 15 -4.06 20.33 -0.91
C GLY A 15 -3.30 19.13 -0.34
N LEU A 16 -2.61 18.40 -1.21
CA LEU A 16 -1.73 17.31 -0.80
C LEU A 16 -0.69 17.75 0.25
N GLY A 17 -0.37 19.05 0.33
CA GLY A 17 0.48 19.63 1.37
C GLY A 17 0.05 19.24 2.78
N THR A 18 -1.24 19.33 3.11
CA THR A 18 -1.74 18.96 4.44
C THR A 18 -1.64 17.45 4.71
N VAL A 19 -1.75 16.62 3.67
CA VAL A 19 -1.55 15.16 3.80
C VAL A 19 -0.09 14.86 4.12
N TYR A 20 0.85 15.48 3.40
CA TYR A 20 2.28 15.32 3.65
C TYR A 20 2.71 15.85 5.01
N GLU A 21 2.18 16.99 5.45
CA GLU A 21 2.43 17.52 6.80
C GLU A 21 1.97 16.56 7.90
N HIS A 22 0.80 15.94 7.75
CA HIS A 22 0.32 14.95 8.71
C HIS A 22 1.17 13.69 8.73
N ILE A 23 1.59 13.18 7.56
CA ILE A 23 2.53 12.05 7.48
C ILE A 23 3.84 12.44 8.16
N TYR A 24 4.40 13.60 7.84
CA TYR A 24 5.65 14.06 8.44
C TYR A 24 5.52 14.17 9.97
N THR A 25 4.48 14.82 10.46
CA THR A 25 4.27 15.01 11.91
C THR A 25 4.05 13.70 12.66
N GLU A 26 3.38 12.73 12.04
CA GLU A 26 3.17 11.40 12.62
C GLU A 26 4.45 10.58 12.68
N HIS A 27 5.29 10.65 11.66
CA HIS A 27 6.40 9.72 11.48
C HIS A 27 7.79 10.33 11.76
N HIS A 28 7.90 11.66 11.88
CA HIS A 28 9.13 12.37 12.19
C HIS A 28 9.18 12.74 13.68
N GLN A 29 9.13 11.71 14.52
CA GLN A 29 9.17 11.83 15.98
C GLN A 29 10.41 11.12 16.54
N GLU A 30 10.80 11.45 17.78
CA GLU A 30 11.92 10.82 18.48
C GLU A 30 11.72 9.31 18.62
N ASN A 31 10.47 8.88 18.85
CA ASN A 31 10.08 7.48 18.90
C ASN A 31 9.47 7.06 17.55
N PRO A 32 10.06 6.09 16.84
CA PRO A 32 9.49 5.59 15.60
C PRO A 32 8.11 4.95 15.81
N VAL A 33 7.17 5.25 14.93
CA VAL A 33 5.87 4.57 14.91
C VAL A 33 6.07 3.13 14.40
N GLU A 34 5.72 2.15 15.21
CA GLU A 34 5.79 0.74 14.85
C GLU A 34 4.51 0.27 14.17
N TYR A 35 4.66 -0.42 13.05
CA TYR A 35 3.56 -1.02 12.30
C TYR A 35 3.65 -2.53 12.33
N THR A 36 2.50 -3.18 12.44
CA THR A 36 2.35 -4.63 12.43
C THR A 36 1.42 -5.08 11.32
N LEU A 37 1.54 -6.33 10.90
CA LEU A 37 0.54 -6.95 10.02
C LEU A 37 -0.56 -7.54 10.90
N ASN A 38 -1.83 -7.33 10.53
CA ASN A 38 -2.89 -8.12 11.13
C ASN A 38 -2.76 -9.61 10.75
N ALA A 39 -3.53 -10.49 11.40
CA ALA A 39 -3.42 -11.93 11.21
C ALA A 39 -3.54 -12.35 9.73
N SER A 40 -4.55 -11.84 9.03
CA SER A 40 -4.79 -12.15 7.61
C SER A 40 -3.69 -11.62 6.69
N ALA A 41 -3.21 -10.39 6.90
CA ALA A 41 -2.10 -9.80 6.15
C ALA A 41 -0.80 -10.58 6.38
N ARG A 42 -0.57 -11.03 7.62
CA ARG A 42 0.59 -11.86 7.96
C ARG A 42 0.54 -13.20 7.25
N GLU A 43 -0.60 -13.89 7.25
CA GLU A 43 -0.77 -15.14 6.51
C GLU A 43 -0.53 -14.95 5.01
N LEU A 44 -1.10 -13.89 4.43
CA LEU A 44 -0.96 -13.58 3.00
C LEU A 44 0.52 -13.32 2.63
N TYR A 45 1.23 -12.55 3.46
CA TYR A 45 2.66 -12.32 3.27
C TYR A 45 3.50 -13.59 3.42
N ILE A 46 3.18 -14.46 4.39
CA ILE A 46 3.87 -15.75 4.57
C ILE A 46 3.66 -16.62 3.34
N LYS A 47 2.43 -16.76 2.85
CA LYS A 47 2.10 -17.51 1.62
C LYS A 47 2.86 -16.97 0.40
N TYR A 48 2.95 -15.64 0.29
CA TYR A 48 3.75 -15.00 -0.75
C TYR A 48 5.24 -15.36 -0.64
N CYS A 49 5.80 -15.31 0.59
CA CYS A 49 7.21 -15.56 0.81
C CYS A 49 7.63 -17.02 0.61
N MET A 50 6.76 -17.96 0.96
CA MET A 50 7.04 -19.40 0.84
C MET A 50 6.97 -19.90 -0.61
N GLY A 51 6.61 -19.02 -1.56
CA GLY A 51 6.25 -19.41 -2.91
C GLY A 51 4.89 -20.11 -2.90
N LYS A 52 4.08 -19.89 -3.94
CA LYS A 52 2.88 -20.72 -4.16
C LYS A 52 3.34 -22.16 -4.43
N THR A 53 3.51 -22.96 -3.37
CA THR A 53 4.06 -24.31 -3.46
C THR A 53 3.19 -25.24 -4.31
N ASP A 54 1.93 -24.89 -4.57
CA ASP A 54 1.03 -25.65 -5.44
C ASP A 54 0.13 -24.73 -6.27
N MET A 55 0.60 -24.25 -7.43
CA MET A 55 -0.32 -24.01 -8.54
C MET A 55 0.38 -24.15 -9.89
N ARG A 56 0.16 -25.32 -10.48
CA ARG A 56 0.46 -25.63 -11.88
C ARG A 56 -0.38 -24.70 -12.77
N SER A 57 0.30 -24.07 -13.74
CA SER A 57 -0.25 -23.50 -14.99
C SER A 57 -1.16 -22.25 -14.91
N SER A 58 -0.56 -21.09 -15.15
CA SER A 58 -0.99 -20.21 -16.27
C SER A 58 0.16 -19.28 -16.68
N VAL A 59 0.22 -18.97 -17.97
CA VAL A 59 1.32 -18.28 -18.66
C VAL A 59 1.61 -16.91 -18.00
N GLY A 60 2.87 -16.68 -17.63
CA GLY A 60 3.34 -15.43 -17.01
C GLY A 60 3.95 -15.57 -15.61
N ALA A 61 4.22 -16.79 -15.14
CA ALA A 61 4.82 -17.05 -13.83
C ALA A 61 6.28 -16.57 -13.75
N PHE A 62 6.48 -15.28 -13.50
CA PHE A 62 7.71 -14.80 -12.90
C PHE A 62 7.73 -15.31 -11.46
N ASN A 63 8.58 -16.30 -11.18
CA ASN A 63 8.95 -16.67 -9.83
C ASN A 63 10.27 -15.97 -9.54
N PRO A 64 10.26 -14.70 -9.08
CA PRO A 64 11.46 -14.18 -8.46
C PRO A 64 11.61 -15.01 -7.20
N GLU A 65 12.68 -15.80 -7.12
CA GLU A 65 13.12 -16.38 -5.85
C GLU A 65 12.86 -15.33 -4.77
N CYS A 66 12.05 -15.69 -3.76
CA CYS A 66 11.73 -14.79 -2.67
C CYS A 66 13.01 -14.57 -1.85
N THR A 67 13.92 -13.76 -2.38
CA THR A 67 15.11 -13.35 -1.66
C THR A 67 14.66 -12.44 -0.53
N ALA A 68 15.39 -12.45 0.58
CA ALA A 68 15.12 -11.58 1.72
C ALA A 68 15.05 -10.08 1.36
N LYS A 69 15.55 -9.69 0.17
CA LYS A 69 15.48 -8.32 -0.37
C LYS A 69 14.14 -8.03 -1.06
N THR A 70 13.64 -8.95 -1.89
CA THR A 70 12.34 -8.80 -2.58
C THR A 70 11.18 -8.79 -1.58
N SER A 71 11.23 -9.66 -0.57
CA SER A 71 10.20 -9.73 0.48
C SER A 71 10.12 -8.46 1.35
N LYS A 72 11.26 -7.88 1.71
CA LYS A 72 11.32 -6.59 2.43
C LYS A 72 10.75 -5.42 1.63
N ASN A 73 10.92 -5.42 0.31
CA ASN A 73 10.36 -4.36 -0.54
C ASN A 73 8.84 -4.42 -0.61
N ALA A 74 8.26 -5.62 -0.64
CA ALA A 74 6.81 -5.79 -0.54
C ALA A 74 6.24 -5.23 0.78
N LEU A 75 6.89 -5.49 1.93
CA LEU A 75 6.48 -4.91 3.22
C LEU A 75 6.58 -3.38 3.23
N ARG A 76 7.65 -2.82 2.66
CA ARG A 76 7.79 -1.36 2.54
C ARG A 76 6.71 -0.75 1.66
N LEU A 77 6.39 -1.40 0.54
CA LEU A 77 5.28 -0.97 -0.33
C LEU A 77 3.95 -1.02 0.42
N ALA A 78 3.70 -2.08 1.18
CA ALA A 78 2.48 -2.21 1.99
C ALA A 78 2.36 -1.07 3.00
N LEU A 79 3.45 -0.76 3.72
CA LEU A 79 3.45 0.34 4.67
C LEU A 79 3.19 1.69 4.00
N ASN A 80 3.86 1.98 2.88
CA ASN A 80 3.69 3.25 2.16
C ASN A 80 2.26 3.40 1.61
N LEU A 81 1.71 2.35 0.99
CA LEU A 81 0.34 2.35 0.50
C LEU A 81 -0.65 2.56 1.65
N TYR A 82 -0.44 1.87 2.77
CA TYR A 82 -1.33 1.95 3.91
C TYR A 82 -1.39 3.36 4.51
N VAL A 83 -0.24 3.94 4.82
CA VAL A 83 -0.14 5.28 5.41
C VAL A 83 -0.68 6.33 4.46
N LEU A 84 -0.26 6.30 3.19
CA LEU A 84 -0.69 7.29 2.21
C LEU A 84 -2.20 7.21 1.95
N TRP A 85 -2.72 6.00 1.71
CA TRP A 85 -4.14 5.80 1.46
C TRP A 85 -4.99 6.25 2.64
N HIS A 86 -4.63 5.84 3.85
CA HIS A 86 -5.39 6.20 5.04
C HIS A 86 -5.34 7.71 5.32
N ARG A 87 -4.20 8.36 5.08
CA ARG A 87 -4.07 9.81 5.24
C ARG A 87 -4.84 10.59 4.18
N LEU A 88 -4.88 10.09 2.94
CA LEU A 88 -5.73 10.63 1.88
C LEU A 88 -7.21 10.47 2.20
N ASP A 89 -7.63 9.28 2.61
CA ASP A 89 -9.03 8.99 2.98
C ASP A 89 -9.49 9.89 4.12
N LYS A 90 -8.67 10.06 5.18
CA LYS A 90 -8.97 11.00 6.25
C LYS A 90 -9.07 12.44 5.76
N ALA A 91 -8.18 12.88 4.88
CA ALA A 91 -8.22 14.24 4.35
C ALA A 91 -9.49 14.49 3.51
N LEU A 92 -9.88 13.51 2.67
CA LEU A 92 -11.10 13.56 1.86
C LEU A 92 -12.36 13.60 2.74
N ASN A 93 -12.40 12.78 3.78
CA ASN A 93 -13.54 12.69 4.71
C ASN A 93 -13.46 13.71 5.86
N GLN A 94 -12.48 14.63 5.84
CA GLN A 94 -12.23 15.62 6.89
C GLN A 94 -12.07 15.02 8.30
N LEU A 95 -11.61 13.77 8.38
CA LEU A 95 -11.37 13.04 9.61
C LEU A 95 -9.99 13.37 10.19
N THR A 96 -9.85 13.23 11.50
CA THR A 96 -8.61 13.49 12.24
C THR A 96 -8.09 12.22 12.92
N GLY A 97 -6.95 12.32 13.62
CA GLY A 97 -6.36 11.24 14.40
C GLY A 97 -5.28 10.43 13.64
N PRO A 98 -4.60 9.52 14.35
CA PRO A 98 -3.46 8.78 13.82
C PRO A 98 -3.86 7.77 12.75
N THR A 99 -2.88 7.31 12.00
CA THR A 99 -2.98 6.12 11.17
C THR A 99 -2.98 4.91 12.10
N PRO A 100 -3.95 3.97 12.00
CA PRO A 100 -3.88 2.73 12.75
C PRO A 100 -2.55 2.03 12.46
N THR A 101 -2.04 1.25 13.39
CA THR A 101 -0.70 0.63 13.26
C THR A 101 -0.76 -0.79 12.69
N ALA A 102 -1.95 -1.34 12.49
CA ALA A 102 -2.17 -2.69 11.97
C ALA A 102 -2.54 -2.66 10.49
N LEU A 103 -1.62 -3.09 9.63
CA LEU A 103 -1.86 -3.21 8.19
C LEU A 103 -2.90 -4.30 7.92
N THR A 104 -3.76 -4.00 6.95
CA THR A 104 -4.86 -4.87 6.54
C THR A 104 -4.45 -5.82 5.43
N GLU A 105 -5.18 -6.93 5.31
CA GLU A 105 -5.04 -7.88 4.23
C GLU A 105 -5.18 -7.22 2.85
N SER A 106 -6.19 -6.35 2.69
CA SER A 106 -6.42 -5.61 1.44
C SER A 106 -5.20 -4.80 1.02
N THR A 107 -4.61 -4.06 1.97
CA THR A 107 -3.40 -3.27 1.70
C THR A 107 -2.21 -4.15 1.33
N MET A 108 -2.06 -5.27 2.04
CA MET A 108 -1.00 -6.23 1.76
C MET A 108 -1.16 -6.84 0.36
N ASN A 109 -2.37 -7.24 -0.03
CA ASN A 109 -2.66 -7.80 -1.34
C ASN A 109 -2.36 -6.81 -2.47
N MET A 110 -2.71 -5.53 -2.29
CA MET A 110 -2.39 -4.47 -3.23
C MET A 110 -0.87 -4.28 -3.36
N ALA A 111 -0.15 -4.30 -2.24
CA ALA A 111 1.30 -4.15 -2.23
C ALA A 111 2.01 -5.31 -2.94
N LEU A 112 1.56 -6.55 -2.72
CA LEU A 112 2.09 -7.73 -3.41
C LEU A 112 1.82 -7.64 -4.92
N THR A 113 0.60 -7.31 -5.32
CA THR A 113 0.21 -7.16 -6.73
C THR A 113 1.05 -6.08 -7.42
N LEU A 114 1.20 -4.91 -6.80
CA LEU A 114 2.02 -3.83 -7.33
C LEU A 114 3.49 -4.23 -7.42
N HIS A 115 4.01 -4.89 -6.38
CA HIS A 115 5.39 -5.37 -6.35
C HIS A 115 5.67 -6.33 -7.52
N ASP A 116 4.82 -7.34 -7.72
CA ASP A 116 4.97 -8.31 -8.82
C ASP A 116 4.85 -7.63 -10.19
N THR A 117 3.93 -6.68 -10.32
CA THR A 117 3.74 -5.89 -11.54
C THR A 117 5.00 -5.08 -11.88
N LEU A 118 5.59 -4.40 -10.89
CA LEU A 118 6.83 -3.63 -11.06
C LEU A 118 8.01 -4.54 -11.43
N LEU A 119 8.10 -5.74 -10.85
CA LEU A 119 9.12 -6.71 -11.22
C LEU A 119 8.95 -7.21 -12.66
N ALA A 120 7.71 -7.49 -13.09
CA ALA A 120 7.41 -7.89 -14.45
C ALA A 120 7.83 -6.80 -15.45
N PHE A 121 7.47 -5.53 -15.21
CA PHE A 121 7.89 -4.41 -16.06
C PHE A 121 9.42 -4.18 -16.06
N GLY A 122 10.07 -4.34 -14.91
CA GLY A 122 11.52 -4.25 -14.80
C GLY A 122 12.26 -5.38 -15.54
N GLY A 123 11.61 -6.54 -15.71
CA GLY A 123 12.11 -7.65 -16.51
C GLY A 123 11.95 -7.47 -18.03
N VAL A 124 10.90 -6.78 -18.48
CA VAL A 124 10.65 -6.49 -19.91
C VAL A 124 11.70 -5.55 -20.51
N ALA A 125 12.39 -4.73 -19.71
CA ALA A 125 13.47 -3.87 -20.18
C ALA A 125 14.81 -4.60 -20.47
N ARG A 126 14.88 -5.93 -20.32
CA ARG A 126 16.10 -6.74 -20.55
C ARG A 126 15.89 -7.93 -21.52
N SER A 127 14.92 -7.86 -22.41
CA SER A 127 14.74 -8.82 -23.52
C SER A 127 14.98 -8.17 -24.87
#